data_AF-A0AAU5LHH2-F1
#
_entry.id   AF-A0AAU5LHH2-F1
#
_cell.length_a   1.000
_cell.length_b   1.000
_cell.length_c   1.000
_cell.angle_alpha   90.00
_cell.angle_beta   90.00
_cell.angle_gamma   90.00
#
_symmetry.space_group_name_H-M   'P 1'
#
loop_
_entity.id
_entity.type
_entity.pdbx_description
1 polymer ?
#
loop_
_entity_poly.entity_id
_entity_poly.type
_entity_poly.pdbx_seq_one_letter_code
_entity_poly.pdbx_strand_id
1 'polypeptide(L)'
;MVWSSERPARGDSPPARTAEAAERTAAVRERVRDLQAVLADALAIDVSGVDLQALKRAPRRAPPAVTGIDALPQPAPVWGDFVPAPPGPWYWPGGRKRFARRLRAAEERFAAAIEAHRESEEERRKRVTRARRVEAEEQRRLDDEAAEQHERVDAYQRSVQSGDRRAVSRYFQKVLDRIPEPCGFPKRRKVGYVPESTLLALEWDLPDLSVVPVDAAFRYDEDRDAVVAVPRAEAEIRRLYQGLVAQLALRALHLTFGSDRYGMVDTVVFNGMVHSVDLATGRDVRPCLITLRATRAQFTALVLDQLDPVACVRHYFAAEVSRHPEELQPVEPVLEFDLADPRVIDPVDVISEIDRRPNLLELTAEEFEQLVHNLLTRMGLETQLFRSRHDGGIDCVAYDPRPITGGKFVVQAKLYTRTVPPSAVRDLFGTVADAGATKGILITTSGFGPSSYQFANGKPLQLIDGTGLLALCHQHDIPARIVPRASA
;
A
#
# COMPACT_ATOMS: atom_id res chain seq x y z
N MET A 1 3.28 62.79 45.67
CA MET A 1 2.74 61.99 44.55
C MET A 1 3.86 61.79 43.55
N VAL A 2 4.42 60.59 43.55
CA VAL A 2 5.57 60.19 42.74
C VAL A 2 5.10 59.98 41.30
N TRP A 3 5.68 60.74 40.37
CA TRP A 3 5.57 60.47 38.94
C TRP A 3 6.60 59.41 38.58
N SER A 4 6.17 58.14 38.53
CA SER A 4 6.94 57.08 37.88
C SER A 4 6.41 56.94 36.45
N SER A 5 7.15 57.48 35.48
CA SER A 5 6.96 57.15 34.07
C SER A 5 7.90 56.01 33.72
N GLU A 6 7.46 54.80 34.01
CA GLU A 6 8.10 53.57 33.52
C GLU A 6 7.99 53.56 31.99
N ARG A 7 9.10 53.87 31.31
CA ARG A 7 9.29 53.47 29.92
C ARG A 7 9.41 51.95 29.90
N PRO A 8 8.62 51.21 29.10
CA PRO A 8 8.79 49.78 28.99
C PRO A 8 10.17 49.48 28.41
N ALA A 9 10.81 48.47 29.01
CA ALA A 9 12.14 47.99 28.68
C ALA A 9 12.27 47.66 27.18
N ARG A 10 13.29 48.22 26.54
CA ARG A 10 13.79 47.79 25.22
C ARG A 10 14.35 46.37 25.36
N GLY A 11 13.50 45.38 25.13
CA GLY A 11 13.82 43.95 25.21
C GLY A 11 14.29 43.41 23.86
N ASP A 12 15.57 43.64 23.56
CA ASP A 12 16.51 42.86 22.74
C ASP A 12 17.47 43.80 21.99
N SER A 13 18.76 43.47 21.99
CA SER A 13 19.76 44.26 21.27
C SER A 13 19.61 44.08 19.74
N PRO A 14 19.87 45.09 18.90
CA PRO A 14 19.85 44.98 17.43
C PRO A 14 20.55 43.73 16.82
N PRO A 15 21.71 43.27 17.35
CA PRO A 15 22.32 42.01 16.91
C PRO A 15 21.47 40.76 17.18
N ALA A 16 20.67 40.73 18.24
CA ALA A 16 19.78 39.62 18.57
C ALA A 16 18.58 39.53 17.60
N ARG A 17 17.96 40.67 17.27
CA ARG A 17 16.86 40.73 16.28
C ARG A 17 17.31 40.39 14.86
N THR A 18 18.53 40.78 14.51
CA THR A 18 19.15 40.40 13.23
C THR A 18 19.42 38.89 13.17
N ALA A 19 19.91 38.31 14.28
CA ALA A 19 20.10 36.86 14.39
C ALA A 19 18.77 36.08 14.30
N GLU A 20 17.72 36.56 14.99
CA GLU A 20 16.37 35.99 14.92
C GLU A 20 15.82 35.99 13.48
N ALA A 21 15.96 37.10 12.75
CA ALA A 21 15.54 37.20 11.35
C ALA A 21 16.33 36.22 10.44
N ALA A 22 17.64 36.05 10.69
CA ALA A 22 18.47 35.11 9.96
C ALA A 22 18.07 33.66 10.24
N GLU A 23 17.80 33.30 11.49
CA GLU A 23 17.35 31.96 11.90
C GLU A 23 16.00 31.60 11.25
N ARG A 24 15.01 32.51 11.32
CA ARG A 24 13.70 32.30 10.67
C ARG A 24 13.82 32.18 9.16
N THR A 25 14.71 32.95 8.53
CA THR A 25 15.01 32.84 7.10
C THR A 25 15.65 31.50 6.76
N ALA A 26 16.58 31.01 7.60
CA ALA A 26 17.20 29.71 7.42
C ALA A 26 16.16 28.57 7.49
N ALA A 27 15.25 28.62 8.47
CA ALA A 27 14.17 27.64 8.62
C ALA A 27 13.23 27.60 7.39
N VAL A 28 12.83 28.74 6.84
CA VAL A 28 12.02 28.80 5.61
C VAL A 28 12.77 28.22 4.41
N ARG A 29 14.08 28.52 4.27
CA ARG A 29 14.91 27.99 3.19
C ARG A 29 15.17 26.49 3.32
N GLU A 30 15.27 25.98 4.53
CA GLU A 30 15.35 24.55 4.81
C GLU A 30 14.05 23.85 4.42
N ARG A 31 12.90 24.37 4.86
CA ARG A 31 11.60 23.81 4.48
C ARG A 31 11.41 23.75 2.97
N VAL A 32 11.79 24.78 2.22
CA VAL A 32 11.72 24.75 0.74
C VAL A 32 12.64 23.70 0.14
N ARG A 33 13.86 23.52 0.69
CA ARG A 33 14.77 22.46 0.25
C ARG A 33 14.17 21.08 0.48
N ASP A 34 13.56 20.84 1.62
CA ASP A 34 12.89 19.57 1.92
C ASP A 34 11.78 19.26 0.89
N LEU A 35 10.97 20.27 0.52
CA LEU A 35 9.92 20.11 -0.50
C LEU A 35 10.50 19.84 -1.90
N GLN A 36 11.71 20.31 -2.18
CA GLN A 36 12.42 20.08 -3.44
C GLN A 36 13.24 18.79 -3.46
N ALA A 37 13.45 18.16 -2.30
CA ALA A 37 14.24 16.95 -2.14
C ALA A 37 13.39 15.67 -2.00
N VAL A 38 12.05 15.77 -1.99
CA VAL A 38 11.14 14.63 -1.76
C VAL A 38 11.44 13.43 -2.66
N LEU A 39 11.72 13.65 -3.94
CA LEU A 39 12.08 12.56 -4.85
C LEU A 39 13.50 12.04 -4.55
N ALA A 40 14.47 12.92 -4.37
CA ALA A 40 15.86 12.56 -4.08
C ALA A 40 16.00 11.74 -2.79
N ASP A 41 15.28 12.12 -1.73
CA ASP A 41 15.22 11.41 -0.46
C ASP A 41 14.61 10.01 -0.63
N ALA A 42 13.60 9.87 -1.50
CA ALA A 42 13.02 8.57 -1.80
C ALA A 42 13.98 7.66 -2.58
N LEU A 43 14.76 8.23 -3.51
CA LEU A 43 15.78 7.48 -4.27
C LEU A 43 16.96 7.01 -3.39
N ALA A 44 17.23 7.73 -2.30
CA ALA A 44 18.27 7.35 -1.34
C ALA A 44 17.88 6.14 -0.48
N ILE A 45 16.59 5.80 -0.42
CA ILE A 45 16.08 4.65 0.33
C ILE A 45 16.10 3.43 -0.60
N ASP A 46 16.72 2.33 -0.15
CA ASP A 46 16.63 1.06 -0.87
C ASP A 46 15.21 0.50 -0.76
N VAL A 47 14.43 0.68 -1.82
CA VAL A 47 13.05 0.18 -1.91
C VAL A 47 13.12 -1.28 -2.33
N SER A 48 13.03 -2.18 -1.36
CA SER A 48 12.85 -3.60 -1.62
C SER A 48 11.45 -4.04 -1.20
N GLY A 49 10.77 -4.78 -2.08
CA GLY A 49 9.47 -5.36 -1.76
C GLY A 49 9.54 -6.27 -0.52
N VAL A 50 8.47 -6.27 0.27
CA VAL A 50 8.42 -7.05 1.52
C VAL A 50 8.54 -8.54 1.20
N ASP A 51 9.56 -9.18 1.78
CA ASP A 51 9.65 -10.64 1.79
C ASP A 51 8.55 -11.20 2.71
N LEU A 52 7.60 -11.91 2.12
CA LEU A 52 6.50 -12.51 2.88
C LEU A 52 7.01 -13.63 3.78
N GLN A 53 8.10 -14.31 3.42
CA GLN A 53 8.71 -15.35 4.25
C GLN A 53 9.27 -14.78 5.56
N ALA A 54 9.72 -13.52 5.57
CA ALA A 54 10.16 -12.84 6.78
C ALA A 54 9.02 -12.61 7.79
N LEU A 55 7.75 -12.79 7.40
CA LEU A 55 6.61 -12.73 8.31
C LEU A 55 6.43 -14.04 9.11
N LYS A 56 7.16 -15.12 8.79
CA LYS A 56 7.09 -16.38 9.52
C LYS A 56 7.65 -16.21 10.93
N ARG A 57 6.91 -16.71 11.93
CA ARG A 57 7.35 -16.66 13.33
C ARG A 57 8.59 -17.53 13.52
N ALA A 58 9.56 -17.00 14.26
CA ALA A 58 10.71 -17.78 14.70
C ALA A 58 10.27 -18.94 15.64
N PRO A 59 10.96 -20.09 15.59
CA PRO A 59 10.64 -21.23 16.44
C PRO A 59 10.78 -20.84 17.92
N ARG A 60 9.74 -21.14 18.71
CA ARG A 60 9.73 -20.93 20.17
C ARG A 60 10.01 -22.25 20.87
N ARG A 61 10.67 -22.19 22.02
CA ARG A 61 10.90 -23.35 22.87
C ARG A 61 10.07 -23.25 24.13
N ALA A 62 9.42 -24.34 24.50
CA ALA A 62 8.79 -24.47 25.80
C ALA A 62 9.84 -24.32 26.91
N PRO A 63 9.51 -23.67 28.03
CA PRO A 63 10.40 -23.61 29.17
C PRO A 63 10.63 -25.03 29.74
N PRO A 64 11.82 -25.32 30.28
CA PRO A 64 12.13 -26.64 30.82
C PRO A 64 11.19 -26.98 31.98
N ALA A 65 10.48 -28.11 31.90
CA ALA A 65 9.49 -28.47 32.93
C ALA A 65 10.13 -29.17 34.14
N VAL A 66 11.32 -29.76 33.97
CA VAL A 66 12.07 -30.37 35.06
C VAL A 66 13.04 -29.34 35.63
N THR A 67 12.82 -28.94 36.89
CA THR A 67 13.67 -27.96 37.58
C THR A 67 14.03 -28.42 38.99
N GLY A 68 15.14 -27.89 39.53
CA GLY A 68 15.54 -28.10 40.92
C GLY A 68 15.89 -29.56 41.27
N ILE A 69 15.41 -30.03 42.41
CA ILE A 69 15.76 -31.32 43.03
C ILE A 69 15.37 -32.53 42.15
N ASP A 70 14.39 -32.37 41.26
CA ASP A 70 13.94 -33.45 40.39
C ASP A 70 14.84 -33.62 39.13
N ALA A 71 15.72 -32.66 38.83
CA ALA A 71 16.58 -32.66 37.65
C ALA A 71 17.70 -33.71 37.69
N LEU A 72 18.17 -34.06 38.89
CA LEU A 72 19.23 -35.05 39.10
C LEU A 72 18.71 -36.19 40.00
N PRO A 73 19.21 -37.43 39.84
CA PRO A 73 18.96 -38.50 40.79
C PRO A 73 19.54 -38.17 42.16
N GLN A 74 18.83 -38.52 43.23
CA GLN A 74 19.37 -38.41 44.58
C GLN A 74 20.46 -39.47 44.80
N PRO A 75 21.51 -39.18 45.59
CA PRO A 75 22.53 -40.17 45.91
C PRO A 75 21.94 -41.29 46.78
N ALA A 76 22.32 -42.54 46.49
CA ALA A 76 21.89 -43.70 47.27
C ALA A 76 22.54 -43.71 48.68
N PRO A 77 21.82 -44.17 49.72
CA PRO A 77 22.41 -44.38 51.05
C PRO A 77 23.62 -45.29 50.98
N VAL A 78 24.72 -44.91 51.64
CA VAL A 78 25.95 -45.70 51.68
C VAL A 78 26.10 -46.32 53.07
N TRP A 79 26.46 -47.60 53.16
CA TRP A 79 26.59 -48.30 54.44
C TRP A 79 27.51 -47.56 55.44
N GLY A 80 28.55 -46.89 54.92
CA GLY A 80 29.51 -46.10 55.70
C GLY A 80 28.87 -45.07 56.65
N ASP A 81 27.72 -44.50 56.27
CA ASP A 81 27.02 -43.48 57.07
C ASP A 81 26.23 -44.06 58.25
N PHE A 82 26.04 -45.39 58.26
CA PHE A 82 25.22 -46.10 59.24
C PHE A 82 26.05 -46.93 60.22
N VAL A 83 27.34 -47.17 59.92
CA VAL A 83 28.23 -48.02 60.73
C VAL A 83 28.37 -47.45 62.15
N PRO A 84 28.00 -48.21 63.20
CA PRO A 84 28.21 -47.76 64.57
C PRO A 84 29.71 -47.81 64.92
N ALA A 85 30.18 -46.81 65.68
CA ALA A 85 31.56 -46.78 66.16
C ALA A 85 31.94 -48.10 66.89
N PRO A 86 33.13 -48.67 66.60
CA PRO A 86 33.57 -49.91 67.21
C PRO A 86 33.69 -49.77 68.74
N PRO A 87 33.56 -50.87 69.50
CA PRO A 87 33.77 -50.82 70.94
C PRO A 87 35.22 -50.36 71.23
N GLY A 88 35.38 -49.38 72.12
CA GLY A 88 36.70 -48.89 72.52
C GLY A 88 37.54 -49.97 73.23
N PRO A 89 38.84 -49.72 73.43
CA PRO A 89 39.79 -50.72 73.95
C PRO A 89 39.52 -51.19 75.40
N TRP A 90 38.62 -50.53 76.13
CA TRP A 90 38.30 -50.90 77.51
C TRP A 90 37.12 -51.89 77.59
N TYR A 91 37.37 -53.08 78.14
CA TYR A 91 36.42 -54.19 78.18
C TYR A 91 35.32 -54.00 79.24
N TRP A 92 34.14 -53.50 78.84
CA TRP A 92 32.93 -53.49 79.66
C TRP A 92 32.12 -54.79 79.51
N PRO A 93 31.69 -55.46 80.60
CA PRO A 93 30.82 -56.63 80.54
C PRO A 93 29.52 -56.31 79.80
N GLY A 94 29.23 -57.02 78.71
CA GLY A 94 28.05 -56.77 77.86
C GLY A 94 28.25 -55.78 76.71
N GLY A 95 29.43 -55.18 76.55
CA GLY A 95 29.78 -54.29 75.44
C GLY A 95 29.61 -54.94 74.05
N ARG A 96 29.98 -56.22 73.91
CA ARG A 96 29.75 -57.01 72.68
C ARG A 96 28.27 -57.19 72.34
N LYS A 97 27.40 -57.48 73.33
CA LYS A 97 25.94 -57.59 73.13
C LYS A 97 25.32 -56.23 72.76
N ARG A 98 25.79 -55.14 73.38
CA ARG A 98 25.35 -53.76 73.05
C ARG A 98 25.79 -53.32 71.65
N PHE A 99 27.03 -53.63 71.26
CA PHE A 99 27.54 -53.36 69.91
C PHE A 99 26.79 -54.17 68.86
N ALA A 100 26.55 -55.47 69.09
CA ALA A 100 25.73 -56.31 68.22
C ALA A 100 24.30 -55.75 68.06
N ARG A 101 23.68 -55.24 69.13
CA ARG A 101 22.38 -54.56 69.07
C ARG A 101 22.43 -53.25 68.27
N ARG A 102 23.50 -52.45 68.41
CA ARG A 102 23.71 -51.22 67.62
C ARG A 102 23.96 -51.51 66.14
N LEU A 103 24.67 -52.60 65.85
CA LEU A 103 24.93 -53.07 64.49
C LEU A 103 23.64 -53.52 63.81
N ARG A 104 22.83 -54.36 64.48
CA ARG A 104 21.49 -54.74 63.98
C ARG A 104 20.59 -53.52 63.76
N ALA A 105 20.54 -52.59 64.71
CA ALA A 105 19.78 -51.35 64.55
C ALA A 105 20.34 -50.43 63.45
N ALA A 106 21.63 -50.56 63.09
CA ALA A 106 22.22 -49.86 61.95
C ALA A 106 21.87 -50.54 60.62
N GLU A 107 21.91 -51.87 60.56
CA GLU A 107 21.46 -52.67 59.42
C GLU A 107 19.98 -52.41 59.12
N GLU A 108 19.13 -52.38 60.14
CA GLU A 108 17.70 -52.05 60.02
C GLU A 108 17.47 -50.62 59.52
N ARG A 109 18.20 -49.63 60.06
CA ARG A 109 18.13 -48.23 59.59
C ARG A 109 18.64 -48.07 58.16
N PHE A 110 19.69 -48.79 57.79
CA PHE A 110 20.22 -48.77 56.42
C PHE A 110 19.24 -49.43 55.44
N ALA A 111 18.66 -50.58 55.79
CA ALA A 111 17.62 -51.24 55.00
C ALA A 111 16.40 -50.33 54.81
N ALA A 112 15.95 -49.65 55.88
CA ALA A 112 14.86 -48.67 55.80
C ALA A 112 15.24 -47.45 54.93
N ALA A 113 16.49 -46.96 55.01
CA ALA A 113 16.96 -45.84 54.19
C ALA A 113 17.05 -46.20 52.70
N ILE A 114 17.48 -47.42 52.37
CA ILE A 114 17.50 -47.94 51.00
C ILE A 114 16.09 -47.99 50.43
N GLU A 115 15.11 -48.46 51.21
CA GLU A 115 13.72 -48.55 50.76
C GLU A 115 13.09 -47.17 50.59
N ALA A 116 13.28 -46.25 51.55
CA ALA A 116 12.83 -44.86 51.41
C ALA A 116 13.47 -44.14 50.21
N HIS A 117 14.75 -44.41 49.92
CA HIS A 117 15.41 -43.88 48.73
C HIS A 117 14.80 -44.44 47.43
N ARG A 118 14.48 -45.75 47.38
CA ARG A 118 13.80 -46.36 46.23
C ARG A 118 12.44 -45.72 45.98
N GLU A 119 11.62 -45.57 47.02
CA GLU A 119 10.30 -44.93 46.94
C GLU A 119 10.42 -43.48 46.44
N SER A 120 11.35 -42.70 47.00
CA SER A 120 11.59 -41.31 46.60
C SER A 120 12.06 -41.19 45.14
N GLU A 121 12.95 -42.08 44.68
CA GLU A 121 13.40 -42.11 43.28
C GLU A 121 12.28 -42.54 42.33
N GLU A 122 11.40 -43.46 42.72
CA GLU A 122 10.22 -43.81 41.93
C GLU A 122 9.25 -42.63 41.78
N GLU A 123 8.96 -41.92 42.88
CA GLU A 123 8.13 -40.73 42.85
C GLU A 123 8.75 -39.62 42.00
N ARG A 124 10.07 -39.39 42.14
CA ARG A 124 10.82 -38.44 41.31
C ARG A 124 10.72 -38.81 39.84
N ARG A 125 10.92 -40.08 39.48
CA ARG A 125 10.78 -40.57 38.09
C ARG A 125 9.37 -40.34 37.56
N LYS A 126 8.32 -40.56 38.37
CA LYS A 126 6.92 -40.25 38.00
C LYS A 126 6.73 -38.75 37.77
N ARG A 127 7.24 -37.88 38.65
CA ARG A 127 7.18 -36.41 38.50
C ARG A 127 7.93 -35.93 37.24
N VAL A 128 9.14 -36.41 37.02
CA VAL A 128 9.96 -36.08 35.83
C VAL A 128 9.27 -36.54 34.55
N THR A 129 8.70 -37.74 34.52
CA THR A 129 7.97 -38.25 33.35
C THR A 129 6.75 -37.39 33.05
N ARG A 130 5.99 -37.02 34.09
CA ARG A 130 4.85 -36.11 33.95
C ARG A 130 5.28 -34.73 33.46
N ALA A 131 6.34 -34.16 34.03
CA ALA A 131 6.86 -32.85 33.65
C ALA A 131 7.34 -32.85 32.19
N ARG A 132 8.13 -33.84 31.77
CA ARG A 132 8.57 -34.00 30.38
C ARG A 132 7.41 -34.17 29.40
N ARG A 133 6.34 -34.84 29.82
CA ARG A 133 5.12 -34.96 29.02
C ARG A 133 4.44 -33.61 28.82
N VAL A 134 4.29 -32.82 29.89
CA VAL A 134 3.73 -31.45 29.82
C VAL A 134 4.58 -30.55 28.94
N GLU A 135 5.91 -30.60 29.08
CA GLU A 135 6.84 -29.86 28.22
C GLU A 135 6.70 -30.22 26.75
N ALA A 136 6.60 -31.52 26.44
CA ALA A 136 6.42 -32.00 25.07
C ALA A 136 5.05 -31.62 24.49
N GLU A 137 3.99 -31.64 25.30
CA GLU A 137 2.65 -31.19 24.90
C GLU A 137 2.64 -29.68 24.61
N GLU A 138 3.28 -28.87 25.46
CA GLU A 138 3.41 -27.42 25.24
C GLU A 138 4.30 -27.10 24.02
N GLN A 139 5.40 -27.82 23.83
CA GLN A 139 6.25 -27.66 22.65
C GLN A 139 5.47 -27.99 21.36
N ARG A 140 4.71 -29.09 21.35
CA ARG A 140 3.85 -29.44 20.19
C ARG A 140 2.86 -28.33 19.90
N ARG A 141 2.21 -27.77 20.92
CA ARG A 141 1.28 -26.65 20.74
C ARG A 141 1.97 -25.44 20.12
N LEU A 142 3.17 -25.07 20.58
CA LEU A 142 3.93 -23.95 20.01
C LEU A 142 4.35 -24.22 18.56
N ASP A 143 4.72 -25.46 18.25
CA ASP A 143 5.10 -25.89 16.90
C ASP A 143 3.89 -25.88 15.95
N ASP A 144 2.74 -26.38 16.39
CA ASP A 144 1.48 -26.38 15.64
C ASP A 144 1.01 -24.94 15.36
N GLU A 145 1.01 -24.06 16.37
CA GLU A 145 0.67 -22.63 16.21
C GLU A 145 1.62 -21.91 15.24
N ALA A 146 2.91 -22.29 15.22
CA ALA A 146 3.87 -21.76 14.27
C ALA A 146 3.61 -22.30 12.85
N ALA A 147 3.35 -23.60 12.71
CA ALA A 147 3.07 -24.26 11.43
C ALA A 147 1.81 -23.69 10.76
N GLU A 148 0.71 -23.51 11.49
CA GLU A 148 -0.51 -22.88 10.98
C GLU A 148 -0.24 -21.45 10.46
N GLN A 149 0.59 -20.68 11.18
CA GLN A 149 0.94 -19.33 10.75
C GLN A 149 1.83 -19.36 9.50
N HIS A 150 2.78 -20.28 9.42
CA HIS A 150 3.66 -20.45 8.26
C HIS A 150 2.83 -20.83 7.03
N GLU A 151 1.89 -21.77 7.17
CA GLU A 151 0.99 -22.18 6.10
C GLU A 151 0.13 -21.00 5.59
N ARG A 152 -0.39 -20.17 6.50
CA ARG A 152 -1.12 -18.95 6.12
C ARG A 152 -0.26 -17.95 5.34
N VAL A 153 1.01 -17.79 5.73
CA VAL A 153 1.96 -16.92 5.00
C VAL A 153 2.26 -17.49 3.62
N ASP A 154 2.46 -18.80 3.52
CA ASP A 154 2.75 -19.49 2.25
C ASP A 154 1.54 -19.47 1.31
N ALA A 155 0.34 -19.64 1.84
CA ALA A 155 -0.90 -19.47 1.08
C ALA A 155 -1.03 -18.03 0.55
N TYR A 156 -0.77 -17.03 1.40
CA TYR A 156 -0.82 -15.63 0.98
C TYR A 156 0.21 -15.30 -0.10
N GLN A 157 1.44 -15.80 0.02
CA GLN A 157 2.45 -15.62 -1.01
C GLN A 157 2.04 -16.26 -2.33
N ARG A 158 1.49 -17.48 -2.31
CA ARG A 158 0.97 -18.14 -3.51
C ARG A 158 -0.12 -17.31 -4.19
N SER A 159 -1.06 -16.75 -3.42
CA SER A 159 -2.10 -15.87 -3.97
C SER A 159 -1.53 -14.59 -4.61
N VAL A 160 -0.49 -13.99 -4.02
CA VAL A 160 0.19 -12.84 -4.64
C VAL A 160 0.85 -13.25 -5.96
N GLN A 161 1.57 -14.37 -5.97
CA GLN A 161 2.28 -14.87 -7.15
C GLN A 161 1.35 -15.35 -8.26
N SER A 162 0.13 -15.77 -7.93
CA SER A 162 -0.90 -16.11 -8.92
C SER A 162 -1.63 -14.89 -9.47
N GLY A 163 -1.29 -13.67 -9.06
CA GLY A 163 -1.95 -12.45 -9.50
C GLY A 163 -3.36 -12.26 -8.92
N ASP A 164 -3.68 -12.84 -7.76
CA ASP A 164 -5.00 -12.63 -7.15
C ASP A 164 -5.23 -11.15 -6.84
N ARG A 165 -6.35 -10.60 -7.33
CA ARG A 165 -6.74 -9.19 -7.18
C ARG A 165 -6.59 -8.69 -5.75
N ARG A 166 -7.13 -9.44 -4.78
CA ARG A 166 -7.16 -9.03 -3.36
C ARG A 166 -5.79 -9.18 -2.70
N ALA A 167 -5.06 -10.24 -3.03
CA ALA A 167 -3.77 -10.52 -2.45
C ALA A 167 -2.73 -9.48 -2.89
N VAL A 168 -2.67 -9.17 -4.19
CA VAL A 168 -1.75 -8.17 -4.75
C VAL A 168 -2.10 -6.76 -4.24
N SER A 169 -3.38 -6.37 -4.25
CA SER A 169 -3.81 -5.07 -3.70
C SER A 169 -3.41 -4.93 -2.23
N ARG A 170 -3.65 -5.97 -1.41
CA ARG A 170 -3.29 -5.99 0.02
C ARG A 170 -1.77 -5.96 0.21
N TYR A 171 -1.01 -6.63 -0.65
CA TYR A 171 0.44 -6.63 -0.62
C TYR A 171 0.96 -5.20 -0.79
N PHE A 172 0.61 -4.54 -1.88
CA PHE A 172 1.05 -3.17 -2.15
C PHE A 172 0.53 -2.17 -1.13
N GLN A 173 -0.72 -2.30 -0.67
CA GLN A 173 -1.25 -1.45 0.41
C GLN A 173 -0.34 -1.55 1.66
N LYS A 174 -0.02 -2.77 2.11
CA LYS A 174 0.87 -2.97 3.27
C LYS A 174 2.28 -2.46 3.04
N VAL A 175 2.82 -2.59 1.83
CA VAL A 175 4.17 -2.08 1.53
C VAL A 175 4.15 -0.56 1.59
N LEU A 176 3.22 0.09 0.91
CA LEU A 176 3.14 1.54 0.85
C LEU A 176 2.82 2.14 2.24
N ASP A 177 1.92 1.54 3.02
CA ASP A 177 1.56 2.03 4.38
C ASP A 177 2.74 2.05 5.35
N ARG A 178 3.78 1.23 5.12
CA ARG A 178 5.00 1.20 5.94
C ARG A 178 5.98 2.32 5.60
N ILE A 179 5.83 2.94 4.42
CA ILE A 179 6.76 3.98 3.96
C ILE A 179 6.42 5.30 4.67
N PRO A 180 7.35 5.88 5.43
CA PRO A 180 7.11 7.13 6.14
C PRO A 180 6.84 8.28 5.16
N GLU A 181 5.89 9.13 5.52
CA GLU A 181 5.66 10.39 4.82
C GLU A 181 6.48 11.53 5.43
N PRO A 182 6.90 12.52 4.61
CA PRO A 182 7.47 13.76 5.13
C PRO A 182 6.51 14.44 6.12
N CYS A 183 7.08 15.17 7.09
CA CYS A 183 6.29 15.84 8.11
C CYS A 183 5.32 16.88 7.48
N GLY A 184 4.05 16.81 7.89
CA GLY A 184 2.97 17.68 7.40
C GLY A 184 2.24 17.17 6.15
N PHE A 185 2.53 15.95 5.67
CA PHE A 185 1.88 15.38 4.49
C PHE A 185 0.74 14.43 4.88
N PRO A 186 -0.34 14.35 4.08
CA PRO A 186 -1.38 13.35 4.26
C PRO A 186 -0.81 11.92 4.15
N LYS A 187 -1.38 10.99 4.91
CA LYS A 187 -0.93 9.59 4.96
C LYS A 187 -1.85 8.62 4.22
N ARG A 188 -3.03 9.10 3.79
CA ARG A 188 -4.04 8.22 3.24
C ARG A 188 -3.69 7.87 1.79
N ARG A 189 -3.59 6.58 1.54
CA ARG A 189 -3.33 5.99 0.23
C ARG A 189 -4.24 4.80 0.05
N LYS A 190 -4.69 4.56 -1.17
CA LYS A 190 -5.43 3.36 -1.54
C LYS A 190 -4.81 2.71 -2.75
N VAL A 191 -4.84 1.38 -2.75
CA VAL A 191 -4.29 0.57 -3.83
C VAL A 191 -5.33 -0.42 -4.32
N GLY A 192 -5.46 -0.51 -5.64
CA GLY A 192 -6.25 -1.52 -6.33
C GLY A 192 -5.44 -2.15 -7.45
N TYR A 193 -5.57 -3.47 -7.63
CA TYR A 193 -4.89 -4.22 -8.67
C TYR A 193 -5.90 -4.78 -9.67
N VAL A 194 -5.58 -4.75 -10.96
CA VAL A 194 -6.39 -5.32 -12.04
C VAL A 194 -5.57 -6.42 -12.72
N PRO A 195 -5.83 -7.71 -12.41
CA PRO A 195 -5.05 -8.83 -12.91
C PRO A 195 -4.99 -8.93 -14.44
N GLU A 196 -6.08 -8.57 -15.12
CA GLU A 196 -6.26 -8.72 -16.57
C GLU A 196 -5.29 -7.86 -17.38
N SER A 197 -4.86 -6.73 -16.81
CA SER A 197 -3.98 -5.74 -17.45
C SER A 197 -2.68 -5.51 -16.68
N THR A 198 -2.40 -6.34 -15.66
CA THR A 198 -1.25 -6.21 -14.74
C THR A 198 -1.08 -4.77 -14.24
N LEU A 199 -2.23 -4.12 -13.98
CA LEU A 199 -2.33 -2.70 -13.69
C LEU A 199 -2.55 -2.48 -12.19
N LEU A 200 -1.79 -1.56 -11.61
CA LEU A 200 -1.97 -1.09 -10.24
C LEU A 200 -2.49 0.35 -10.23
N ALA A 201 -3.70 0.56 -9.74
CA ALA A 201 -4.29 1.86 -9.51
C ALA A 201 -3.93 2.36 -8.10
N LEU A 202 -3.38 3.57 -8.02
CA LEU A 202 -2.97 4.24 -6.80
C LEU A 202 -3.78 5.52 -6.63
N GLU A 203 -4.50 5.64 -5.53
CA GLU A 203 -5.07 6.90 -5.07
C GLU A 203 -4.23 7.41 -3.90
N TRP A 204 -3.63 8.58 -4.03
CA TRP A 204 -2.71 9.12 -3.02
C TRP A 204 -3.14 10.53 -2.64
N ASP A 205 -3.34 10.77 -1.34
CA ASP A 205 -3.64 12.11 -0.85
C ASP A 205 -2.38 12.98 -0.84
N LEU A 206 -2.41 14.06 -1.59
CA LEU A 206 -1.36 15.06 -1.70
C LEU A 206 -1.63 16.21 -0.70
N PRO A 207 -0.57 16.88 -0.21
CA PRO A 207 -0.75 18.10 0.57
C PRO A 207 -1.37 19.20 -0.29
N ASP A 208 -2.13 20.10 0.32
CA ASP A 208 -2.62 21.31 -0.34
C ASP A 208 -1.52 22.39 -0.46
N LEU A 209 -1.86 23.53 -1.06
CA LEU A 209 -0.94 24.64 -1.31
C LEU A 209 -0.32 25.24 -0.01
N SER A 210 -0.96 25.08 1.14
CA SER A 210 -0.51 25.63 2.43
C SER A 210 0.81 25.03 2.91
N VAL A 211 1.23 23.90 2.34
CA VAL A 211 2.53 23.27 2.65
C VAL A 211 3.72 24.15 2.22
N VAL A 212 3.52 25.04 1.24
CA VAL A 212 4.55 25.98 0.75
C VAL A 212 4.55 27.23 1.63
N PRO A 213 5.70 27.60 2.25
CA PRO A 213 5.78 28.81 3.06
C PRO A 213 5.45 30.07 2.24
N VAL A 214 4.48 30.85 2.72
CA VAL A 214 4.07 32.14 2.12
C VAL A 214 5.16 33.22 2.24
N ASP A 215 6.06 33.07 3.21
CA ASP A 215 7.20 33.96 3.40
C ASP A 215 8.42 33.46 2.62
N ALA A 216 9.16 34.39 2.01
CA ALA A 216 10.43 34.11 1.34
C ALA A 216 11.62 34.28 2.28
N ALA A 217 11.57 35.27 3.16
CA ALA A 217 12.62 35.60 4.14
C ALA A 217 12.06 36.48 5.26
N PHE A 218 12.86 36.70 6.30
CA PHE A 218 12.60 37.66 7.37
C PHE A 218 13.74 38.68 7.43
N ARG A 219 13.39 39.96 7.63
CA ARG A 219 14.35 41.05 7.79
C ARG A 219 14.06 41.83 9.06
N TYR A 220 15.11 42.31 9.73
CA TYR A 220 14.95 43.27 10.81
C TYR A 220 14.63 44.65 10.22
N ASP A 221 13.62 45.31 10.77
CA ASP A 221 13.22 46.67 10.42
C ASP A 221 13.53 47.59 11.61
N GLU A 222 14.56 48.43 11.44
CA GLU A 222 15.10 49.29 12.52
C GLU A 222 14.09 50.34 12.99
N ASP A 223 13.23 50.83 12.08
CA ASP A 223 12.23 51.86 12.39
C ASP A 223 11.08 51.31 13.23
N ARG A 224 10.74 50.02 13.03
CA ARG A 224 9.64 49.33 13.73
C ARG A 224 10.13 48.48 14.91
N ASP A 225 11.44 48.36 15.08
CA ASP A 225 12.11 47.46 16.03
C ASP A 225 11.51 46.04 16.02
N ALA A 226 11.27 45.51 14.82
CA ALA A 226 10.55 44.26 14.64
C ALA A 226 11.11 43.43 13.47
N VAL A 227 11.00 42.11 13.58
CA VAL A 227 11.30 41.18 12.49
C VAL A 227 10.09 41.14 11.56
N VAL A 228 10.27 41.60 10.32
CA VAL A 228 9.23 41.70 9.30
C VAL A 228 9.40 40.59 8.26
N ALA A 229 8.29 39.96 7.90
CA ALA A 229 8.25 38.94 6.85
C ALA A 229 8.33 39.59 5.46
N VAL A 230 9.11 38.99 4.58
CA VAL A 230 9.16 39.32 3.16
C VAL A 230 8.27 38.31 2.43
N PRO A 231 7.15 38.73 1.85
CA PRO A 231 6.22 37.81 1.20
C PRO A 231 6.86 37.18 -0.04
N ARG A 232 6.54 35.92 -0.29
CA ARG A 232 6.93 35.20 -1.50
C ARG A 232 5.98 35.55 -2.64
N ALA A 233 6.50 35.68 -3.85
CA ALA A 233 5.68 35.91 -5.02
C ALA A 233 4.77 34.69 -5.31
N GLU A 234 3.50 34.93 -5.64
CA GLU A 234 2.54 33.85 -5.95
C GLU A 234 3.02 32.92 -7.08
N ALA A 235 3.70 33.47 -8.08
CA ALA A 235 4.27 32.69 -9.17
C ALA A 235 5.34 31.69 -8.69
N GLU A 236 6.10 32.06 -7.66
CA GLU A 236 7.11 31.18 -7.05
C GLU A 236 6.45 30.09 -6.21
N ILE A 237 5.40 30.43 -5.44
CA ILE A 237 4.60 29.46 -4.68
C ILE A 237 4.02 28.39 -5.63
N ARG A 238 3.39 28.82 -6.73
CA ARG A 238 2.85 27.92 -7.75
C ARG A 238 3.93 27.00 -8.34
N ARG A 239 5.10 27.54 -8.66
CA ARG A 239 6.22 26.77 -9.22
C ARG A 239 6.71 25.70 -8.24
N LEU A 240 6.88 26.06 -6.96
CA LEU A 240 7.30 25.12 -5.92
C LEU A 240 6.27 24.01 -5.72
N TYR A 241 4.99 24.35 -5.67
CA TYR A 241 3.91 23.38 -5.51
C TYR A 241 3.78 22.43 -6.71
N GLN A 242 3.85 22.94 -7.95
CA GLN A 242 3.87 22.10 -9.15
C GLN A 242 5.06 21.13 -9.15
N GLY A 243 6.24 21.61 -8.74
CA GLY A 243 7.43 20.78 -8.56
C GLY A 243 7.23 19.69 -7.51
N LEU A 244 6.59 20.02 -6.38
CA LEU A 244 6.28 19.07 -5.32
C LEU A 244 5.32 17.97 -5.79
N VAL A 245 4.21 18.34 -6.44
CA VAL A 245 3.21 17.38 -6.96
C VAL A 245 3.84 16.43 -7.97
N ALA A 246 4.68 16.94 -8.88
CA ALA A 246 5.40 16.12 -9.85
C ALA A 246 6.38 15.15 -9.18
N GLN A 247 7.14 15.63 -8.19
CA GLN A 247 8.05 14.78 -7.41
C GLN A 247 7.31 13.68 -6.64
N LEU A 248 6.16 14.00 -6.03
CA LEU A 248 5.33 13.02 -5.32
C LEU A 248 4.81 11.94 -6.25
N ALA A 249 4.41 12.30 -7.47
CA ALA A 249 3.95 11.35 -8.47
C ALA A 249 5.09 10.41 -8.93
N LEU A 250 6.28 10.94 -9.21
CA LEU A 250 7.46 10.13 -9.56
C LEU A 250 7.93 9.28 -8.38
N ARG A 251 7.89 9.80 -7.15
CA ARG A 251 8.17 9.06 -5.93
C ARG A 251 7.20 7.89 -5.78
N ALA A 252 5.90 8.10 -6.02
CA ALA A 252 4.91 7.03 -5.96
C ALA A 252 5.22 5.90 -6.95
N LEU A 253 5.58 6.25 -8.20
CA LEU A 253 6.02 5.27 -9.19
C LEU A 253 7.28 4.52 -8.76
N HIS A 254 8.30 5.24 -8.27
CA HIS A 254 9.54 4.66 -7.79
C HIS A 254 9.29 3.64 -6.67
N LEU A 255 8.49 4.04 -5.67
CA LEU A 255 8.16 3.20 -4.54
C LEU A 255 7.37 1.96 -4.97
N THR A 256 6.40 2.11 -5.87
CA THR A 256 5.58 0.99 -6.35
C THR A 256 6.39 0.02 -7.20
N PHE A 257 7.14 0.50 -8.20
CA PHE A 257 7.92 -0.38 -9.07
C PHE A 257 9.10 -1.05 -8.34
N GLY A 258 9.74 -0.35 -7.40
CA GLY A 258 10.80 -0.91 -6.54
C GLY A 258 10.28 -1.91 -5.51
N SER A 259 9.04 -1.73 -5.04
CA SER A 259 8.38 -2.66 -4.11
C SER A 259 7.85 -3.94 -4.76
N ASP A 260 7.82 -4.02 -6.09
CA ASP A 260 7.29 -5.19 -6.79
C ASP A 260 8.32 -6.33 -6.86
N ARG A 261 8.46 -7.06 -5.74
CA ARG A 261 9.37 -8.21 -5.64
C ARG A 261 8.98 -9.37 -6.55
N TYR A 262 7.69 -9.52 -6.85
CA TYR A 262 7.16 -10.69 -7.56
C TYR A 262 6.93 -10.43 -9.06
N GLY A 263 7.10 -9.20 -9.53
CA GLY A 263 6.90 -8.85 -10.94
C GLY A 263 5.43 -8.90 -11.37
N MET A 264 4.51 -8.51 -10.48
CA MET A 264 3.08 -8.57 -10.73
C MET A 264 2.55 -7.34 -11.49
N VAL A 265 3.29 -6.22 -11.49
CA VAL A 265 2.80 -4.94 -12.00
C VAL A 265 3.62 -4.48 -13.20
N ASP A 266 2.97 -4.35 -14.35
CA ASP A 266 3.57 -3.75 -15.55
C ASP A 266 3.12 -2.32 -15.76
N THR A 267 1.92 -1.96 -15.32
CA THR A 267 1.36 -0.61 -15.49
C THR A 267 0.93 -0.05 -14.13
N VAL A 268 1.26 1.21 -13.87
CA VAL A 268 0.76 1.96 -12.72
C VAL A 268 -0.07 3.13 -13.21
N VAL A 269 -1.27 3.29 -12.65
CA VAL A 269 -2.07 4.50 -12.76
C VAL A 269 -2.03 5.21 -11.42
N PHE A 270 -1.56 6.45 -11.41
CA PHE A 270 -1.44 7.25 -10.21
C PHE A 270 -2.43 8.41 -10.27
N ASN A 271 -3.26 8.54 -9.24
CA ASN A 271 -4.23 9.61 -9.05
C ASN A 271 -3.89 10.35 -7.75
N GLY A 272 -3.45 11.60 -7.88
CA GLY A 272 -3.13 12.49 -6.76
C GLY A 272 -4.34 13.33 -6.37
N MET A 273 -4.87 13.06 -5.17
CA MET A 273 -6.09 13.70 -4.65
C MET A 273 -5.73 14.74 -3.61
N VAL A 274 -6.44 15.87 -3.57
CA VAL A 274 -6.32 16.85 -2.47
C VAL A 274 -7.66 16.97 -1.78
N HIS A 275 -7.66 17.09 -0.45
CA HIS A 275 -8.87 17.41 0.29
C HIS A 275 -9.10 18.91 0.25
N SER A 276 -10.31 19.33 -0.06
CA SER A 276 -10.70 20.72 -0.05
C SER A 276 -12.17 20.87 0.30
N VAL A 277 -12.54 22.10 0.67
CA VAL A 277 -13.93 22.48 0.88
C VAL A 277 -14.38 23.27 -0.33
N ASP A 278 -15.42 22.79 -1.01
CA ASP A 278 -16.07 23.56 -2.07
C ASP A 278 -16.71 24.80 -1.45
N LEU A 279 -16.17 25.99 -1.76
CA LEU A 279 -16.63 27.26 -1.21
C LEU A 279 -18.08 27.60 -1.58
N ALA A 280 -18.61 27.03 -2.67
CA ALA A 280 -19.99 27.26 -3.11
C ALA A 280 -21.00 26.40 -2.33
N THR A 281 -20.62 25.19 -1.93
CA THR A 281 -21.53 24.23 -1.27
C THR A 281 -21.20 23.94 0.19
N GLY A 282 -20.01 24.34 0.66
CA GLY A 282 -19.48 24.04 1.99
C GLY A 282 -19.17 22.55 2.21
N ARG A 283 -19.17 21.73 1.15
CA ARG A 283 -18.96 20.28 1.23
C ARG A 283 -17.50 19.94 1.06
N ASP A 284 -17.05 18.92 1.79
CA ASP A 284 -15.75 18.30 1.56
C ASP A 284 -15.74 17.63 0.19
N VAL A 285 -14.83 18.09 -0.67
CA VAL A 285 -14.58 17.56 -2.00
C VAL A 285 -13.15 17.05 -2.09
N ARG A 286 -12.94 16.04 -2.94
CA ARG A 286 -11.62 15.43 -3.17
C ARG A 286 -11.26 15.54 -4.65
N PRO A 287 -10.87 16.71 -5.15
CA PRO A 287 -10.44 16.89 -6.53
C PRO A 287 -9.15 16.10 -6.84
N CYS A 288 -9.08 15.54 -8.04
CA CYS A 288 -7.88 14.93 -8.60
C CYS A 288 -7.03 16.04 -9.25
N LEU A 289 -5.82 16.28 -8.73
CA LEU A 289 -4.92 17.32 -9.24
C LEU A 289 -3.99 16.82 -10.35
N ILE A 290 -3.66 15.53 -10.29
CA ILE A 290 -2.75 14.89 -11.23
C ILE A 290 -3.20 13.45 -11.44
N THR A 291 -3.34 13.06 -12.69
CA THR A 291 -3.44 11.66 -13.08
C THR A 291 -2.34 11.34 -14.08
N LEU A 292 -1.65 10.23 -13.88
CA LEU A 292 -0.67 9.75 -14.84
C LEU A 292 -0.70 8.24 -14.93
N ARG A 293 -0.28 7.77 -16.10
CA ARG A 293 -0.09 6.37 -16.38
C ARG A 293 1.36 6.12 -16.76
N ALA A 294 1.98 5.15 -16.12
CA ALA A 294 3.35 4.75 -16.40
C ALA A 294 3.43 3.24 -16.56
N THR A 295 4.13 2.78 -17.60
CA THR A 295 4.54 1.38 -17.69
C THR A 295 5.91 1.19 -17.04
N ARG A 296 6.19 -0.02 -16.54
CA ARG A 296 7.50 -0.39 -15.98
C ARG A 296 8.63 -0.10 -16.98
N ALA A 297 8.45 -0.49 -18.23
CA ALA A 297 9.45 -0.27 -19.28
C ALA A 297 9.78 1.21 -19.50
N GLN A 298 8.76 2.08 -19.53
CA GLN A 298 8.96 3.53 -19.61
C GLN A 298 9.67 4.07 -18.38
N PHE A 299 9.24 3.64 -17.19
CA PHE A 299 9.81 4.13 -15.93
C PHE A 299 11.28 3.70 -15.76
N THR A 300 11.63 2.45 -16.06
CA THR A 300 13.01 1.94 -15.95
C THR A 300 13.97 2.59 -16.95
N ALA A 301 13.46 3.16 -18.05
CA ALA A 301 14.29 3.90 -19.00
C ALA A 301 14.69 5.31 -18.50
N LEU A 302 14.08 5.80 -17.42
CA LEU A 302 14.36 7.12 -16.87
C LEU A 302 15.57 7.10 -15.93
N VAL A 303 16.34 8.18 -16.00
CA VAL A 303 17.45 8.48 -15.09
C VAL A 303 16.93 9.53 -14.10
N LEU A 304 16.37 9.05 -12.98
CA LEU A 304 15.55 9.85 -12.04
C LEU A 304 16.33 10.96 -11.32
N ASP A 305 17.65 10.83 -11.21
CA ASP A 305 18.56 11.79 -10.58
C ASP A 305 18.94 12.98 -11.51
N GLN A 306 18.67 12.88 -12.81
CA GLN A 306 19.09 13.88 -13.81
C GLN A 306 17.93 14.50 -14.59
N LEU A 307 16.69 14.19 -14.22
CA LEU A 307 15.50 14.70 -14.91
C LEU A 307 14.87 15.92 -14.20
N ASP A 308 14.15 16.73 -14.96
CA ASP A 308 13.20 17.69 -14.41
C ASP A 308 11.85 17.00 -14.13
N PRO A 309 11.40 16.90 -12.86
CA PRO A 309 10.16 16.23 -12.51
C PRO A 309 8.94 16.75 -13.26
N VAL A 310 8.85 18.07 -13.44
CA VAL A 310 7.67 18.71 -14.06
C VAL A 310 7.62 18.39 -15.56
N ALA A 311 8.73 18.57 -16.27
CA ALA A 311 8.82 18.21 -17.68
C ALA A 311 8.59 16.70 -17.91
N CYS A 312 9.14 15.85 -17.04
CA CYS A 312 8.96 14.40 -17.13
C CYS A 312 7.47 14.02 -17.01
N VAL A 313 6.79 14.49 -15.98
CA VAL A 313 5.37 14.20 -15.76
C VAL A 313 4.51 14.73 -16.93
N ARG A 314 4.74 15.97 -17.39
CA ARG A 314 3.92 16.59 -18.44
C ARG A 314 4.19 16.06 -19.85
N HIS A 315 5.44 15.85 -20.22
CA HIS A 315 5.81 15.54 -21.60
C HIS A 315 6.11 14.06 -21.84
N TYR A 316 6.74 13.40 -20.87
CA TYR A 316 7.12 11.99 -21.02
C TYR A 316 5.96 11.04 -20.67
N PHE A 317 5.29 11.29 -19.54
CA PHE A 317 4.11 10.52 -19.13
C PHE A 317 2.79 11.08 -19.65
N ALA A 318 2.81 12.23 -20.34
CA ALA A 318 1.61 12.94 -20.82
C ALA A 318 0.54 13.09 -19.73
N ALA A 319 0.97 13.31 -18.47
CA ALA A 319 0.08 13.39 -17.33
C ALA A 319 -0.91 14.54 -17.52
N GLU A 320 -2.18 14.27 -17.21
CA GLU A 320 -3.18 15.31 -17.14
C GLU A 320 -3.02 15.98 -15.76
N VAL A 321 -2.45 17.19 -15.78
CA VAL A 321 -2.21 18.01 -14.59
C VAL A 321 -3.20 19.17 -14.63
N SER A 322 -3.86 19.44 -13.51
CA SER A 322 -4.75 20.60 -13.40
C SER A 322 -4.01 21.87 -13.79
N ARG A 323 -4.59 22.68 -14.69
CA ARG A 323 -3.99 23.93 -15.18
C ARG A 323 -3.90 25.00 -14.08
N HIS A 324 -4.77 24.90 -13.07
CA HIS A 324 -4.83 25.75 -11.88
C HIS A 324 -4.93 24.88 -10.61
N PRO A 325 -3.80 24.33 -10.12
CA PRO A 325 -3.78 23.52 -8.90
C PRO A 325 -4.29 24.28 -7.66
N GLU A 326 -4.15 25.61 -7.65
CA GLU A 326 -4.66 26.53 -6.63
C GLU A 326 -6.19 26.69 -6.63
N GLU A 327 -6.85 26.52 -7.78
CA GLU A 327 -8.31 26.53 -7.91
C GLU A 327 -8.90 25.12 -7.77
N LEU A 328 -8.03 24.11 -7.64
CA LEU A 328 -8.39 22.69 -7.50
C LEU A 328 -9.32 22.19 -8.60
N GLN A 329 -9.17 22.71 -9.82
CA GLN A 329 -9.98 22.24 -10.95
C GLN A 329 -9.67 20.74 -11.19
N PRO A 330 -10.68 19.86 -11.08
CA PRO A 330 -10.46 18.43 -11.15
C PRO A 330 -10.12 18.01 -12.59
N VAL A 331 -9.20 17.07 -12.69
CA VAL A 331 -8.91 16.33 -13.93
C VAL A 331 -9.66 15.00 -13.88
N GLU A 332 -10.22 14.54 -15.01
CA GLU A 332 -10.87 13.23 -15.11
C GLU A 332 -9.81 12.12 -14.92
N PRO A 333 -9.98 11.21 -13.95
CA PRO A 333 -9.02 10.12 -13.76
C PRO A 333 -8.94 9.23 -14.99
N VAL A 334 -7.72 8.83 -15.39
CA VAL A 334 -7.52 7.86 -16.49
C VAL A 334 -8.18 6.51 -16.16
N LEU A 335 -8.32 6.19 -14.86
CA LEU A 335 -9.09 5.07 -14.32
C LEU A 335 -9.67 5.50 -12.96
N GLU A 336 -10.99 5.35 -12.77
CA GLU A 336 -11.64 5.59 -11.49
C GLU A 336 -11.30 4.48 -10.48
N PHE A 337 -10.99 4.83 -9.22
CA PHE A 337 -10.58 3.85 -8.20
C PHE A 337 -11.65 2.80 -7.91
N ASP A 338 -12.93 3.13 -8.11
CA ASP A 338 -14.05 2.19 -7.91
C ASP A 338 -13.95 0.96 -8.81
N LEU A 339 -13.24 1.05 -9.95
CA LEU A 339 -12.92 -0.08 -10.83
C LEU A 339 -11.85 -1.03 -10.28
N ALA A 340 -11.01 -0.54 -9.37
CA ALA A 340 -9.89 -1.26 -8.77
C ALA A 340 -10.11 -1.61 -7.29
N ASP A 341 -11.20 -1.13 -6.67
CA ASP A 341 -11.51 -1.36 -5.26
C ASP A 341 -11.91 -2.83 -5.01
N PRO A 342 -11.20 -3.58 -4.15
CA PRO A 342 -11.52 -4.98 -3.81
C PRO A 342 -12.84 -5.17 -3.05
N ARG A 343 -13.48 -4.10 -2.57
CA ARG A 343 -14.81 -4.09 -1.94
C ARG A 343 -15.95 -3.95 -2.93
N VAL A 344 -15.68 -3.45 -4.12
CA VAL A 344 -16.57 -3.64 -5.27
C VAL A 344 -16.42 -5.11 -5.63
N ILE A 345 -17.28 -5.92 -5.00
CA ILE A 345 -17.41 -7.33 -5.34
C ILE A 345 -17.83 -7.32 -6.81
N ASP A 346 -16.98 -7.80 -7.70
CA ASP A 346 -17.48 -8.44 -8.91
C ASP A 346 -18.34 -9.60 -8.39
N PRO A 347 -19.68 -9.54 -8.54
CA PRO A 347 -20.57 -10.58 -8.06
C PRO A 347 -20.51 -11.74 -9.06
N VAL A 348 -19.34 -12.35 -9.16
CA VAL A 348 -19.07 -13.48 -10.06
C VAL A 348 -18.73 -14.65 -9.17
N ASP A 349 -19.78 -15.34 -8.71
CA ASP A 349 -19.84 -16.82 -8.65
C ASP A 349 -21.01 -17.37 -7.82
N VAL A 350 -21.80 -16.53 -7.12
CA VAL A 350 -22.94 -17.02 -6.31
C VAL A 350 -24.31 -16.51 -6.79
N ILE A 351 -24.35 -15.61 -7.78
CA ILE A 351 -25.59 -14.89 -8.19
C ILE A 351 -25.98 -15.16 -9.66
N SER A 352 -25.37 -16.14 -10.32
CA SER A 352 -25.69 -16.47 -11.72
C SER A 352 -27.16 -16.87 -11.95
N GLU A 353 -27.92 -17.18 -10.89
CA GLU A 353 -29.36 -17.48 -10.95
C GLU A 353 -30.28 -16.32 -10.48
N ILE A 354 -29.75 -15.24 -9.90
CA ILE A 354 -30.56 -14.15 -9.30
C ILE A 354 -30.29 -12.78 -9.98
N ASP A 355 -29.19 -12.63 -10.72
CA ASP A 355 -28.84 -11.38 -11.41
C ASP A 355 -29.58 -11.24 -12.76
N ARG A 356 -30.57 -10.35 -12.81
CA ARG A 356 -31.39 -10.07 -14.02
C ARG A 356 -30.70 -9.13 -15.03
N ARG A 357 -29.46 -8.70 -14.79
CA ARG A 357 -28.74 -7.79 -15.69
C ARG A 357 -28.36 -8.48 -17.02
N PRO A 358 -28.51 -7.81 -18.17
CA PRO A 358 -28.17 -8.37 -19.48
C PRO A 358 -26.66 -8.59 -19.60
N ASN A 359 -26.25 -9.76 -20.11
CA ASN A 359 -24.86 -10.04 -20.43
C ASN A 359 -24.50 -9.37 -21.75
N LEU A 360 -23.53 -8.48 -21.75
CA LEU A 360 -23.10 -7.76 -22.95
C LEU A 360 -22.55 -8.72 -24.01
N LEU A 361 -21.99 -9.87 -23.61
CA LEU A 361 -21.49 -10.89 -24.54
C LEU A 361 -22.60 -11.72 -25.19
N GLU A 362 -23.86 -11.58 -24.75
CA GLU A 362 -25.03 -12.19 -25.40
C GLU A 362 -25.66 -11.26 -26.44
N LEU A 363 -25.23 -10.00 -26.50
CA LEU A 363 -25.66 -9.03 -27.50
C LEU A 363 -25.03 -9.34 -28.86
N THR A 364 -25.71 -8.91 -29.92
CA THR A 364 -25.11 -8.75 -31.25
C THR A 364 -24.19 -7.52 -31.28
N ALA A 365 -23.31 -7.44 -32.28
CA ALA A 365 -22.45 -6.27 -32.46
C ALA A 365 -23.26 -4.96 -32.60
N GLU A 366 -24.36 -4.99 -33.36
CA GLU A 366 -25.25 -3.84 -33.55
C GLU A 366 -25.95 -3.43 -32.24
N GLU A 367 -26.40 -4.39 -31.43
CA GLU A 367 -26.99 -4.11 -30.11
C GLU A 367 -25.96 -3.53 -29.13
N PHE A 368 -24.71 -3.97 -29.21
CA PHE A 368 -23.62 -3.43 -28.42
C PHE A 368 -23.28 -1.98 -28.82
N GLU A 369 -23.22 -1.69 -30.12
CA GLU A 369 -23.06 -0.32 -30.64
C GLU A 369 -24.19 0.59 -30.15
N GLN A 370 -25.44 0.11 -30.18
CA GLN A 370 -26.60 0.85 -29.68
C GLN A 370 -26.54 1.09 -28.16
N LEU A 371 -26.03 0.12 -27.39
CA LEU A 371 -25.82 0.29 -25.95
C LEU A 371 -24.77 1.37 -25.66
N VAL A 372 -23.64 1.34 -26.39
CA VAL A 372 -22.60 2.37 -26.29
C VAL A 372 -23.14 3.75 -26.65
N HIS A 373 -23.93 3.84 -27.73
CA HIS A 373 -24.61 5.08 -28.09
C HIS A 373 -25.49 5.60 -26.94
N ASN A 374 -26.35 4.75 -26.37
CA ASN A 374 -27.24 5.14 -25.28
C ASN A 374 -26.47 5.56 -24.01
N LEU A 375 -25.34 4.90 -23.71
CA LEU A 375 -24.45 5.28 -22.62
C LEU A 375 -23.92 6.71 -22.83
N LEU A 376 -23.36 7.00 -24.01
CA LEU A 376 -22.84 8.33 -24.33
C LEU A 376 -23.94 9.41 -24.29
N THR A 377 -25.15 9.11 -24.76
CA THR A 377 -26.29 10.02 -24.62
C THR A 377 -26.62 10.29 -23.15
N ARG A 378 -26.60 9.26 -22.28
CA ARG A 378 -26.81 9.44 -20.83
C ARG A 378 -25.69 10.20 -20.13
N MET A 379 -24.48 10.18 -20.69
CA MET A 379 -23.36 11.02 -20.25
C MET A 379 -23.55 12.49 -20.65
N GLY A 380 -24.60 12.84 -21.39
CA GLY A 380 -24.90 14.20 -21.82
C GLY A 380 -24.25 14.60 -23.15
N LEU A 381 -23.76 13.62 -23.93
CA LEU A 381 -23.19 13.86 -25.26
C LEU A 381 -24.29 13.82 -26.33
N GLU A 382 -24.17 14.69 -27.33
CA GLU A 382 -25.03 14.68 -28.51
C GLU A 382 -24.50 13.66 -29.52
N THR A 383 -25.17 12.52 -29.64
CA THR A 383 -24.71 11.39 -30.45
C THR A 383 -25.45 11.28 -31.78
N GLN A 384 -24.72 10.97 -32.84
CA GLN A 384 -25.27 10.63 -34.16
C GLN A 384 -24.77 9.24 -34.57
N LEU A 385 -25.71 8.31 -34.80
CA LEU A 385 -25.40 7.00 -35.34
C LEU A 385 -25.03 7.12 -36.82
N PHE A 386 -23.83 6.69 -37.18
CA PHE A 386 -23.40 6.61 -38.57
C PHE A 386 -23.58 5.17 -39.06
N ARG A 387 -24.56 4.96 -39.95
CA ARG A 387 -24.70 3.68 -40.67
C ARG A 387 -24.15 3.82 -42.08
N SER A 388 -22.83 3.71 -42.21
CA SER A 388 -22.23 3.52 -43.53
C SER A 388 -21.14 2.47 -43.48
N ARG A 389 -21.35 1.35 -44.18
CA ARG A 389 -20.38 0.22 -44.30
C ARG A 389 -19.04 0.61 -44.94
N HIS A 390 -18.79 1.88 -45.21
CA HIS A 390 -17.68 2.38 -46.03
C HIS A 390 -16.80 3.43 -45.33
N ASP A 391 -17.06 3.78 -44.07
CA ASP A 391 -16.41 4.94 -43.41
C ASP A 391 -15.35 4.56 -42.37
N GLY A 392 -14.40 3.68 -42.74
CA GLY A 392 -13.19 3.47 -41.93
C GLY A 392 -13.40 2.90 -40.51
N GLY A 393 -14.58 2.36 -40.20
CA GLY A 393 -14.88 1.71 -38.92
C GLY A 393 -15.35 2.64 -37.79
N ILE A 394 -15.94 3.80 -38.11
CA ILE A 394 -16.67 4.64 -37.15
C ILE A 394 -18.03 4.03 -36.84
N ASP A 395 -18.33 3.79 -35.56
CA ASP A 395 -19.63 3.24 -35.15
C ASP A 395 -20.55 4.37 -34.63
N CYS A 396 -19.99 5.42 -34.03
CA CYS A 396 -20.74 6.58 -33.55
C CYS A 396 -19.88 7.85 -33.59
N VAL A 397 -20.51 8.99 -33.89
CA VAL A 397 -19.92 10.31 -33.65
C VAL A 397 -20.65 10.95 -32.49
N ALA A 398 -19.92 11.36 -31.46
CA ALA A 398 -20.46 12.06 -30.30
C ALA A 398 -19.95 13.50 -30.29
N TYR A 399 -20.80 14.45 -29.91
CA TYR A 399 -20.45 15.85 -29.77
C TYR A 399 -20.64 16.27 -28.32
N ASP A 400 -19.57 16.79 -27.73
CA ASP A 400 -19.61 17.36 -26.39
C ASP A 400 -19.84 18.88 -26.49
N PRO A 401 -20.97 19.39 -25.96
CA PRO A 401 -21.34 20.80 -26.09
C PRO A 401 -20.51 21.75 -25.22
N ARG A 402 -19.60 21.23 -24.37
CA ARG A 402 -18.76 22.06 -23.49
C ARG A 402 -17.83 22.98 -24.31
N PRO A 403 -17.91 24.33 -24.17
CA PRO A 403 -17.24 25.27 -25.07
C PRO A 403 -15.70 25.23 -25.10
N ILE A 404 -15.04 24.61 -24.11
CA ILE A 404 -13.57 24.64 -23.95
C ILE A 404 -12.95 23.24 -24.09
N THR A 405 -13.59 22.23 -23.53
CA THR A 405 -13.09 20.84 -23.48
C THR A 405 -13.84 19.91 -24.42
N GLY A 406 -15.00 20.35 -24.91
CA GLY A 406 -15.85 19.58 -25.79
C GLY A 406 -15.40 19.60 -27.24
N GLY A 407 -16.28 19.15 -28.13
CA GLY A 407 -16.00 18.99 -29.55
C GLY A 407 -16.40 17.62 -30.08
N LYS A 408 -15.95 17.33 -31.30
CA LYS A 408 -16.31 16.11 -32.03
C LYS A 408 -15.47 14.94 -31.55
N PHE A 409 -16.12 13.88 -31.09
CA PHE A 409 -15.50 12.60 -30.75
C PHE A 409 -15.92 11.52 -31.74
N VAL A 410 -14.96 10.68 -32.13
CA VAL A 410 -15.21 9.48 -32.93
C VAL A 410 -15.17 8.29 -32.01
N VAL A 411 -16.22 7.48 -32.04
CA VAL A 411 -16.37 6.32 -31.16
C VAL A 411 -16.44 5.05 -31.99
N GLN A 412 -15.67 4.07 -31.56
CA GLN A 412 -15.68 2.72 -32.10
C GLN A 412 -15.95 1.73 -30.95
N ALA A 413 -16.88 0.80 -31.17
CA ALA A 413 -17.31 -0.21 -30.23
C ALA A 413 -16.93 -1.60 -30.78
N LYS A 414 -16.16 -2.38 -30.01
CA LYS A 414 -15.73 -3.74 -30.38
C LYS A 414 -16.21 -4.77 -29.37
N LEU A 415 -17.23 -5.54 -29.75
CA LEU A 415 -17.74 -6.67 -28.96
C LEU A 415 -16.82 -7.89 -29.09
N TYR A 416 -15.75 -7.94 -28.30
CA TYR A 416 -14.74 -9.00 -28.33
C TYR A 416 -14.69 -9.78 -27.01
N THR A 417 -14.25 -11.04 -27.09
CA THR A 417 -13.96 -11.90 -25.93
C THR A 417 -12.47 -12.03 -25.64
N ARG A 418 -11.63 -11.67 -26.61
CA ARG A 418 -10.16 -11.69 -26.51
C ARG A 418 -9.60 -10.29 -26.67
N THR A 419 -8.38 -10.09 -26.21
CA THR A 419 -7.67 -8.81 -26.29
C THR A 419 -7.76 -8.17 -27.68
N VAL A 420 -8.14 -6.90 -27.73
CA VAL A 420 -8.23 -6.13 -28.97
C VAL A 420 -6.84 -5.94 -29.57
N PRO A 421 -6.65 -6.26 -30.87
CA PRO A 421 -5.34 -6.14 -31.51
C PRO A 421 -4.91 -4.67 -31.63
N PRO A 422 -3.60 -4.37 -31.56
CA PRO A 422 -3.09 -3.01 -31.67
C PRO A 422 -3.45 -2.31 -32.97
N SER A 423 -3.67 -3.05 -34.07
CA SER A 423 -4.11 -2.50 -35.34
C SER A 423 -5.40 -1.68 -35.21
N ALA A 424 -6.38 -2.16 -34.44
CA ALA A 424 -7.65 -1.46 -34.25
C ALA A 424 -7.45 -0.05 -33.63
N VAL A 425 -6.51 0.08 -32.69
CA VAL A 425 -6.17 1.38 -32.09
C VAL A 425 -5.47 2.30 -33.10
N ARG A 426 -4.61 1.75 -33.97
CA ARG A 426 -3.94 2.53 -35.03
C ARG A 426 -4.93 3.00 -36.09
N ASP A 427 -5.85 2.14 -36.47
CA ASP A 427 -6.89 2.44 -37.44
C ASP A 427 -7.77 3.57 -36.92
N LEU A 428 -8.25 3.48 -35.67
CA LEU A 428 -9.02 4.56 -35.02
C LEU A 428 -8.27 5.89 -35.02
N PHE A 429 -6.95 5.90 -34.81
CA PHE A 429 -6.17 7.13 -34.86
C PHE A 429 -6.17 7.78 -36.25
N GLY A 430 -6.06 6.96 -37.31
CA GLY A 430 -6.21 7.44 -38.68
C GLY A 430 -7.59 8.06 -38.90
N THR A 431 -8.63 7.41 -38.38
CA THR A 431 -10.01 7.88 -38.46
C THR A 431 -10.25 9.18 -37.70
N VAL A 432 -9.63 9.38 -36.54
CA VAL A 432 -9.72 10.65 -35.78
C VAL A 432 -9.14 11.81 -36.59
N ALA A 433 -8.00 11.60 -37.23
CA ALA A 433 -7.34 12.61 -38.06
C ALA A 433 -8.17 12.93 -39.31
N ASP A 434 -8.69 11.92 -40.00
CA ASP A 434 -9.51 12.09 -41.21
C ASP A 434 -10.85 12.78 -40.91
N ALA A 435 -11.51 12.37 -39.81
CA ALA A 435 -12.79 12.94 -39.39
C ALA A 435 -12.67 14.33 -38.72
N GLY A 436 -11.45 14.84 -38.51
CA GLY A 436 -11.19 16.10 -37.81
C GLY A 436 -11.70 16.11 -36.37
N ALA A 437 -11.65 14.96 -35.69
CA ALA A 437 -12.18 14.80 -34.35
C ALA A 437 -11.16 15.21 -33.28
N THR A 438 -11.64 15.77 -32.17
CA THR A 438 -10.83 16.16 -31.02
C THR A 438 -10.31 14.95 -30.25
N LYS A 439 -11.07 13.85 -30.24
CA LYS A 439 -10.74 12.61 -29.52
C LYS A 439 -11.35 11.40 -30.22
N GLY A 440 -10.63 10.28 -30.22
CA GLY A 440 -11.12 8.95 -30.57
C GLY A 440 -11.36 8.14 -29.31
N ILE A 441 -12.45 7.37 -29.26
CA ILE A 441 -12.79 6.52 -28.13
C ILE A 441 -13.02 5.10 -28.64
N LEU A 442 -12.24 4.14 -28.14
CA LEU A 442 -12.42 2.72 -28.44
C LEU A 442 -12.98 2.01 -27.22
N ILE A 443 -14.20 1.47 -27.33
CA ILE A 443 -14.90 0.75 -26.25
C ILE A 443 -14.93 -0.73 -26.58
N THR A 444 -14.61 -1.61 -25.62
CA THR A 444 -14.70 -3.06 -25.82
C THR A 444 -15.25 -3.79 -24.60
N THR A 445 -15.81 -4.97 -24.79
CA THR A 445 -16.17 -5.92 -23.72
C THR A 445 -14.98 -6.78 -23.24
N SER A 446 -13.83 -6.67 -23.90
CA SER A 446 -12.60 -7.39 -23.56
C SER A 446 -11.57 -6.43 -22.93
N GLY A 447 -10.29 -6.54 -23.28
CA GLY A 447 -9.25 -5.62 -22.84
C GLY A 447 -8.29 -5.27 -23.97
N PHE A 448 -7.35 -4.37 -23.70
CA PHE A 448 -6.31 -3.99 -24.65
C PHE A 448 -4.95 -4.50 -24.19
N GLY A 449 -4.08 -4.85 -25.15
CA GLY A 449 -2.72 -5.27 -24.84
C GLY A 449 -1.81 -4.07 -24.49
N PRO A 450 -0.63 -4.31 -23.89
CA PRO A 450 0.32 -3.24 -23.55
C PRO A 450 0.69 -2.34 -24.73
N SER A 451 0.85 -2.93 -25.92
CA SER A 451 1.20 -2.19 -27.15
C SER A 451 0.08 -1.27 -27.66
N SER A 452 -1.18 -1.63 -27.43
CA SER A 452 -2.35 -0.78 -27.73
C SER A 452 -2.35 0.48 -26.87
N TYR A 453 -2.12 0.31 -25.57
CA TYR A 453 -2.03 1.44 -24.64
C TYR A 453 -0.78 2.30 -24.86
N GLN A 454 0.37 1.68 -25.14
CA GLN A 454 1.59 2.40 -25.52
C GLN A 454 1.37 3.27 -26.76
N PHE A 455 0.64 2.76 -27.76
CA PHE A 455 0.33 3.53 -28.95
C PHE A 455 -0.64 4.69 -28.68
N ALA A 456 -1.63 4.49 -27.81
CA ALA A 456 -2.60 5.51 -27.45
C ALA A 456 -2.01 6.64 -26.58
N ASN A 457 -0.94 6.36 -25.83
CA ASN A 457 -0.32 7.33 -24.95
C ASN A 457 0.13 8.61 -25.69
N GLY A 458 -0.29 9.78 -25.19
CA GLY A 458 0.02 11.08 -25.80
C GLY A 458 -0.72 11.39 -27.11
N LYS A 459 -1.66 10.52 -27.52
CA LYS A 459 -2.55 10.77 -28.67
C LYS A 459 -3.95 11.11 -28.18
N PRO A 460 -4.78 11.78 -28.99
CA PRO A 460 -6.19 12.03 -28.71
C PRO A 460 -7.01 10.72 -28.81
N LEU A 461 -6.64 9.69 -28.05
CA LEU A 461 -7.28 8.38 -28.02
C LEU A 461 -7.59 7.99 -26.57
N GLN A 462 -8.82 7.56 -26.34
CA GLN A 462 -9.29 6.96 -25.10
C GLN A 462 -9.59 5.49 -25.36
N LEU A 463 -9.08 4.60 -24.51
CA LEU A 463 -9.35 3.17 -24.56
C LEU A 463 -10.17 2.77 -23.32
N ILE A 464 -11.37 2.24 -23.54
CA ILE A 464 -12.31 1.82 -22.50
C ILE A 464 -12.48 0.30 -22.64
N ASP A 465 -11.90 -0.44 -21.69
CA ASP A 465 -12.01 -1.90 -21.64
C ASP A 465 -13.32 -2.35 -20.97
N GLY A 466 -13.54 -3.66 -20.89
CA GLY A 466 -14.76 -4.24 -20.35
C GLY A 466 -15.03 -3.81 -18.92
N THR A 467 -13.99 -3.66 -18.11
CA THR A 467 -14.10 -3.09 -16.75
C THR A 467 -14.53 -1.63 -16.79
N GLY A 468 -13.84 -0.77 -17.53
CA GLY A 468 -14.20 0.64 -17.66
C GLY A 468 -15.61 0.86 -18.21
N LEU A 469 -16.04 0.03 -19.17
CA LEU A 469 -17.40 0.05 -19.69
C LEU A 469 -18.44 -0.28 -18.62
N LEU A 470 -18.18 -1.29 -17.76
CA LEU A 470 -19.10 -1.65 -16.68
C LEU A 470 -19.22 -0.56 -15.63
N ALA A 471 -18.14 0.18 -15.30
CA ALA A 471 -18.25 1.35 -14.42
C ALA A 471 -19.09 2.45 -15.03
N LEU A 472 -18.85 2.80 -16.30
CA LEU A 472 -19.66 3.82 -16.98
C LEU A 472 -21.13 3.42 -17.03
N CYS A 473 -21.43 2.16 -17.30
CA CYS A 473 -22.79 1.64 -17.22
C CYS A 473 -23.37 1.79 -15.80
N HIS A 474 -22.60 1.47 -14.75
CA HIS A 474 -23.06 1.60 -13.38
C HIS A 474 -23.34 3.06 -12.97
N GLN A 475 -22.42 3.97 -13.30
CA GLN A 475 -22.52 5.40 -13.01
C GLN A 475 -23.74 6.05 -13.67
N HIS A 476 -24.17 5.53 -14.82
CA HIS A 476 -25.30 6.04 -15.59
C HIS A 476 -26.56 5.16 -15.50
N ASP A 477 -26.68 4.33 -14.46
CA ASP A 477 -27.83 3.46 -14.18
C ASP A 477 -28.24 2.55 -15.36
N ILE A 478 -27.23 2.02 -16.07
CA ILE A 478 -27.39 1.03 -17.14
C ILE A 478 -27.06 -0.36 -16.57
N PRO A 479 -28.03 -1.27 -16.44
CA PRO A 479 -27.77 -2.63 -15.98
C PRO A 479 -26.98 -3.40 -17.05
N ALA A 480 -25.76 -3.82 -16.72
CA ALA A 480 -24.91 -4.62 -17.62
C ALA A 480 -24.01 -5.57 -16.82
N ARG A 481 -23.64 -6.70 -17.42
CA ARG A 481 -22.59 -7.62 -16.95
C ARG A 481 -21.80 -8.18 -18.12
N ILE A 482 -20.55 -8.60 -17.90
CA ILE A 482 -19.73 -9.29 -18.90
C ILE A 482 -19.33 -10.64 -18.31
N VAL A 483 -19.94 -11.72 -18.78
CA VAL A 483 -19.62 -13.08 -18.32
C VAL A 483 -19.25 -13.94 -19.54
N PRO A 484 -17.98 -14.36 -19.68
CA PRO A 484 -17.56 -15.27 -20.72
C PRO A 484 -18.37 -16.58 -20.63
N ARG A 485 -18.85 -17.12 -21.77
CA ARG A 485 -19.43 -18.46 -21.76
C ARG A 485 -18.36 -19.46 -21.36
N ALA A 486 -18.65 -20.29 -20.36
CA ALA A 486 -17.82 -21.45 -20.06
C ALA A 486 -17.72 -22.30 -21.34
N SER A 487 -16.50 -22.60 -21.77
CA SER A 487 -16.23 -23.52 -22.86
C SER A 487 -16.93 -24.86 -22.55
N ALA A 488 -17.83 -25.27 -23.43
CA ALA A 488 -18.47 -26.60 -23.37
C ALA A 488 -17.47 -27.71 -23.71
#